data_AF-U5G715-F1
#
_entry.id   AF-U5G715-F1
#
_cell.length_a   1.000
_cell.length_b   1.000
_cell.length_c   1.000
_cell.angle_alpha   90.00
_cell.angle_beta   90.00
_cell.angle_gamma   90.00
#
_symmetry.space_group_name_H-M   'P 1'
#
loop_
_entity.id
_entity.type
_entity.pdbx_description
1 polymer ?
#
loop_
_entity_poly.entity_id
_entity_poly.type
_entity_poly.pdbx_seq_one_letter_code
_entity_poly.pdbx_strand_id
1 'polypeptide(L)' 'MEPPAPDVLEWLQKVHVPTIVAVAVIGLLLRSCYRCLTKSKKNGKTMKAPGRNFRMSRSDFDENPSAYFRNLRKK' A
#
# COMPACT_ATOMS: atom_id res chain seq x y z
N MET A 1 -10.49 -48.66 10.10
CA MET A 1 -9.77 -47.37 10.03
C MET A 1 -9.87 -46.75 11.41
N GLU A 2 -8.83 -46.95 12.22
CA GLU A 2 -8.75 -46.35 13.55
C GLU A 2 -8.49 -44.84 13.37
N PRO A 3 -9.26 -43.95 14.03
CA PRO A 3 -9.02 -42.51 13.92
C PRO A 3 -7.62 -42.21 14.47
N PRO A 4 -6.86 -41.30 13.83
CA PRO A 4 -5.53 -40.98 14.30
C PRO A 4 -5.60 -40.43 15.74
N ALA A 5 -4.68 -40.88 16.58
CA ALA A 5 -4.61 -40.49 17.98
C ALA A 5 -4.56 -38.95 18.13
N PRO A 6 -5.08 -38.40 19.24
CA PRO A 6 -5.25 -36.94 19.41
C PRO A 6 -3.93 -36.16 19.36
N ASP A 7 -2.79 -36.85 19.50
CA ASP A 7 -1.43 -36.33 19.42
C ASP A 7 -1.08 -35.75 18.05
N VAL A 8 -1.53 -36.35 16.95
CA VAL A 8 -1.17 -35.85 15.61
C VAL A 8 -1.91 -34.56 15.25
N LEU A 9 -3.15 -34.39 15.72
CA LEU A 9 -3.92 -33.17 15.49
C LEU A 9 -3.36 -32.02 16.33
N GLU A 10 -2.98 -32.28 17.58
CA GLU A 10 -2.32 -31.29 18.43
C GLU A 10 -0.98 -30.85 17.84
N TRP A 11 -0.18 -31.78 17.30
CA TRP A 11 1.09 -31.47 16.66
C TRP A 11 0.91 -30.61 15.41
N LEU A 12 -0.05 -30.97 14.54
CA LEU A 12 -0.36 -30.17 13.36
C LEU A 12 -0.83 -28.77 13.78
N GLN A 13 -1.70 -28.64 14.76
CA GLN A 13 -2.20 -27.35 15.21
C GLN A 13 -1.09 -26.48 15.81
N LYS A 14 -0.16 -27.07 16.57
CA LYS A 14 0.95 -26.36 17.21
C LYS A 14 1.96 -25.80 16.21
N VAL A 15 2.22 -26.50 15.11
CA VAL A 15 3.24 -26.12 14.12
C VAL A 15 2.64 -25.25 13.02
N HIS A 16 1.43 -25.55 12.55
CA HIS A 16 0.83 -24.88 11.39
C HIS A 16 0.29 -23.50 11.74
N VAL A 17 -0.30 -23.32 12.93
CA VAL A 17 -0.87 -22.04 13.36
C VAL A 17 0.17 -20.92 13.44
N PRO A 18 1.31 -21.05 14.16
CA PRO A 18 2.31 -19.98 14.22
C PRO A 18 2.96 -19.71 12.86
N THR A 19 3.12 -20.74 12.02
CA THR A 19 3.68 -20.59 10.67
C THR A 19 2.77 -19.78 9.76
N ILE A 20 1.46 -20.07 9.75
CA ILE A 20 0.47 -19.32 8.97
C ILE A 20 0.41 -17.86 9.44
N VAL A 21 0.43 -17.63 10.76
CA VAL A 21 0.43 -16.28 11.33
C VAL A 21 1.70 -15.51 10.92
N ALA A 22 2.87 -16.13 10.98
CA ALA A 22 4.13 -15.51 10.56
C ALA A 22 4.10 -15.12 9.07
N VAL A 23 3.66 -16.02 8.20
CA VAL A 23 3.52 -15.76 6.76
C VAL A 23 2.53 -14.63 6.49
N ALA A 24 1.39 -14.60 7.19
CA ALA A 24 0.39 -13.54 7.03
C ALA A 24 0.93 -12.17 7.46
N VAL A 25 1.65 -12.10 8.59
CA VAL A 25 2.27 -10.86 9.08
C VAL A 25 3.35 -10.37 8.10
N ILE A 26 4.23 -11.25 7.64
CA ILE A 26 5.26 -10.90 6.66
C ILE A 26 4.62 -10.43 5.35
N GLY A 27 3.60 -11.13 4.84
CA GLY A 27 2.87 -10.75 3.64
C GLY A 27 2.17 -9.39 3.78
N LEU A 28 1.59 -9.09 4.95
CA LEU A 28 0.98 -7.81 5.25
C LEU A 28 2.01 -6.67 5.30
N LEU A 29 3.15 -6.90 5.96
CA LEU A 29 4.25 -5.94 6.04
C LEU A 29 4.82 -5.64 4.65
N LEU A 30 5.09 -6.68 3.85
CA LEU A 30 5.55 -6.53 2.47
C LEU A 30 4.53 -5.74 1.65
N ARG A 31 3.24 -6.11 1.67
CA ARG A 31 2.18 -5.41 0.93
C ARG A 31 2.06 -3.94 1.34
N SER A 32 2.14 -3.65 2.63
CA SER A 32 2.13 -2.29 3.17
C SER A 32 3.32 -1.48 2.65
N CYS A 33 4.54 -2.04 2.76
CA CYS A 33 5.76 -1.43 2.25
C CYS A 33 5.69 -1.18 0.73
N TYR A 34 5.26 -2.16 -0.07
CA TYR A 34 5.12 -2.00 -1.52
C TYR A 34 4.10 -0.92 -1.91
N ARG A 35 3.01 -0.75 -1.15
CA ARG A 35 2.04 0.36 -1.40
C ARG A 35 2.62 1.74 -1.09
N CYS A 36 3.49 1.85 -0.09
CA CYS A 36 4.17 3.10 0.24
C CYS A 36 5.28 3.43 -0.78
N LEU A 37 6.04 2.43 -1.21
CA LEU A 37 7.15 2.57 -2.17
C LEU A 37 6.66 2.91 -3.58
N THR A 38 5.52 2.35 -4.02
CA THR A 38 4.96 2.61 -5.36
C THR A 38 4.29 3.98 -5.52
N LYS A 39 4.00 4.69 -4.42
CA LYS A 39 3.52 6.09 -4.49
C LYS A 39 4.63 7.10 -4.77
N SER A 40 5.90 6.72 -4.62
CA SER A 40 7.03 7.64 -4.64
C SER A 40 7.99 7.33 -5.78
N LYS A 41 7.52 7.46 -7.02
CA LYS A 41 8.35 7.80 -8.19
C LYS A 41 7.49 8.12 -9.41
N LYS A 42 6.63 9.13 -9.28
CA LYS A 42 6.20 9.87 -10.48
C LYS A 42 7.41 10.69 -10.93
N ASN A 43 8.34 10.06 -11.67
CA ASN A 43 9.28 10.75 -12.59
C ASN A 43 8.47 11.37 -13.74
N GLY A 44 7.45 12.14 -13.37
CA GLY A 44 6.49 12.75 -14.27
C GLY A 44 7.01 14.10 -14.71
N LYS A 45 6.67 14.47 -15.94
CA LYS A 45 6.94 15.80 -16.48
C LYS A 45 6.39 16.85 -15.51
N THR A 46 7.24 17.75 -15.03
CA THR A 46 6.78 18.88 -14.20
C THR A 46 6.30 20.01 -15.11
N MET A 47 5.33 20.80 -14.64
CA MET A 47 4.84 21.98 -15.35
C MET A 47 4.72 23.17 -14.41
N LYS A 48 4.64 24.38 -14.98
CA LYS A 48 4.30 25.58 -14.21
C LYS A 48 2.87 25.44 -13.69
N ALA A 49 2.68 25.73 -12.41
CA ALA A 49 1.39 25.63 -11.75
C ALA A 49 0.48 26.80 -12.22
N PRO A 50 -0.71 26.54 -12.79
CA PRO A 50 -1.58 27.62 -13.26
C PRO A 50 -1.99 28.57 -12.12
N GLY A 51 -1.78 29.87 -12.27
CA GLY A 51 -2.10 30.86 -11.24
C GLY A 51 -1.18 30.84 -10.01
N ARG A 52 -0.01 30.17 -10.08
CA ARG A 52 1.01 30.18 -9.01
C ARG A 52 2.43 30.23 -9.58
N ASN A 53 3.36 30.80 -8.81
CA ASN A 53 4.76 30.95 -9.22
C ASN A 53 5.68 29.75 -8.90
N PHE A 54 5.14 28.53 -8.80
CA PHE A 54 5.94 27.32 -8.57
C PHE A 54 5.68 26.25 -9.65
N ARG A 55 6.46 25.16 -9.63
CA ARG A 55 6.29 24.01 -10.55
C ARG A 55 5.65 22.83 -9.82
N MET A 56 4.70 22.17 -10.46
CA MET A 56 4.04 20.97 -9.93
C MET A 56 4.21 19.79 -10.87
N SER A 57 4.00 18.58 -10.34
CA SER A 57 3.85 17.35 -11.13
C SER A 57 2.65 17.48 -12.06
N ARG A 58 2.87 17.29 -13.38
CA ARG A 58 1.77 17.34 -14.36
C ARG A 58 0.76 16.22 -14.09
N SER A 59 1.25 15.03 -13.76
CA SER A 59 0.39 13.89 -13.42
C SER A 59 -0.51 14.15 -12.22
N ASP A 60 -0.06 14.91 -11.21
CA ASP A 60 -0.91 15.20 -10.04
C ASP A 60 -1.99 16.23 -10.38
N PHE A 61 -1.71 17.15 -11.30
CA PHE A 61 -2.71 18.07 -11.83
C PHE A 61 -3.73 17.34 -12.70
N ASP A 62 -3.29 16.48 -13.60
CA ASP A 62 -4.16 15.75 -14.53
C ASP A 62 -5.06 14.75 -13.78
N GLU A 63 -4.57 14.14 -12.69
CA GLU A 63 -5.34 13.23 -11.83
C GLU A 63 -6.50 13.94 -11.12
N ASN A 64 -6.31 15.19 -10.68
CA ASN A 64 -7.37 15.95 -10.01
C ASN A 64 -7.23 17.48 -10.18
N PRO A 65 -7.61 18.02 -11.35
CA PRO A 65 -7.47 19.46 -11.60
C PRO A 65 -8.43 20.29 -10.73
N SER A 66 -9.61 19.75 -10.43
CA SER A 66 -10.61 20.40 -9.58
C SER A 66 -10.11 20.65 -8.16
N ALA A 67 -9.39 19.69 -7.56
CA ALA A 67 -8.79 19.88 -6.25
C ALA A 67 -7.74 20.98 -6.24
N TYR A 68 -6.93 21.09 -7.30
CA TYR A 68 -5.95 22.18 -7.45
C TYR A 68 -6.65 23.55 -7.44
N PHE A 69 -7.64 23.77 -8.30
CA PHE A 69 -8.34 25.06 -8.38
C PHE A 69 -9.16 25.37 -7.13
N ARG A 70 -9.75 24.36 -6.48
CA ARG A 70 -10.42 24.56 -5.19
C ARG A 70 -9.45 25.05 -4.12
N ASN A 71 -8.25 24.48 -4.05
CA ASN A 71 -7.21 24.93 -3.14
C ASN A 71 -6.61 26.28 -3.55
N LEU A 72 -6.67 26.63 -4.84
CA LEU A 72 -6.28 27.95 -5.32
C LEU A 72 -7.23 29.05 -4.83
N ARG A 73 -8.55 28.80 -4.85
CA ARG A 73 -9.58 29.75 -4.38
C ARG A 73 -9.63 29.97 -2.87
N LYS A 74 -9.10 29.02 -2.09
CA LYS A 74 -9.04 29.09 -0.63
C LYS A 74 -7.87 29.94 -0.11
N LYS A 75 -7.07 30.49 -1.02
CA LYS A 75 -5.84 31.22 -0.74
C LYS A 75 -6.01 32.66 -1.19
#